data_AF-A0A136IS46-F1
#
_entry.id   AF-A0A136IS46-F1
#
_cell.length_a   1.000
_cell.length_b   1.000
_cell.length_c   1.000
_cell.angle_alpha   90.00
_cell.angle_beta   90.00
_cell.angle_gamma   90.00
#
_symmetry.space_group_name_H-M   'P 1'
#
loop_
_entity.id
_entity.type
_entity.pdbx_description
1 polymer ?
#
loop_
_entity_poly.entity_id
_entity_poly.type
_entity_poly.pdbx_seq_one_letter_code
_entity_poly.pdbx_strand_id
1 'polypeptide(L)'
;MSTSPADTLEQQLLGRHAGDHTSSDNNNNDEDKAVGTIYYRPPRWPPQPSSPVAKGKGRQRSPIFQDGHHGDDAAREAGSYPSPAPPASPTRKRKASPDEKLDIFALGVVFVEMLSCCNTAMQRVDMLKAIQEGRVPVEDVRKCCHDAGRLRPQDHDDPPLEVADQVVALVEGMLALDPEQRWEGSRVRAAAERILRQCAR
;
A
#
# COMPACT_ATOMS: atom_id res chain seq x y z
N MET A 1 -19.19 11.78 70.18
CA MET A 1 -18.44 12.82 69.43
C MET A 1 -17.62 12.10 68.38
N SER A 2 -18.11 12.12 67.14
CA SER A 2 -17.55 11.42 65.98
C SER A 2 -16.71 12.41 65.18
N THR A 3 -15.43 12.12 64.97
CA THR A 3 -14.56 12.86 64.06
C THR A 3 -14.21 11.99 62.86
N SER A 4 -14.41 12.56 61.67
CA SER A 4 -14.36 11.97 60.34
C SER A 4 -12.91 11.83 59.80
N PRO A 5 -12.58 10.78 59.03
CA PRO A 5 -11.23 10.55 58.50
C PRO A 5 -11.05 11.13 57.09
N ALA A 6 -10.99 12.46 56.95
CA ALA A 6 -10.79 13.10 55.63
C ALA A 6 -9.52 13.98 55.50
N ASP A 7 -8.70 14.13 56.55
CA ASP A 7 -7.60 15.13 56.55
C ASP A 7 -6.19 14.52 56.59
N THR A 8 -5.91 13.46 55.83
CA THR A 8 -4.55 12.85 55.86
C THR A 8 -4.07 12.41 54.49
N LEU A 9 -4.05 13.32 53.51
CA LEU A 9 -3.34 13.11 52.24
C LEU A 9 -2.79 14.42 51.62
N GLU A 10 -2.41 15.39 52.47
CA GLU A 10 -1.77 16.67 52.08
C GLU A 10 -0.35 16.80 52.68
N GLN A 11 0.41 15.69 52.75
CA GLN A 11 1.83 15.70 53.19
C GLN A 11 2.76 14.80 52.35
N GLN A 12 2.55 14.75 51.03
CA GLN A 12 3.55 14.21 50.09
C GLN A 12 3.96 15.21 48.99
N LEU A 13 3.79 16.51 49.24
CA LEU A 13 4.61 17.55 48.60
C LEU A 13 5.80 17.87 49.52
N LEU A 14 6.97 18.10 48.91
CA LEU A 14 8.25 18.55 49.49
C LEU A 14 9.23 17.45 49.92
N GLY A 15 9.69 16.68 48.95
CA GLY A 15 10.81 15.75 49.09
C GLY A 15 11.81 15.81 47.93
N ARG A 16 12.58 16.91 47.85
CA ARG A 16 13.96 16.98 47.33
C ARG A 16 14.25 16.41 45.93
N HIS A 17 14.50 17.30 44.97
CA HIS A 17 15.56 17.05 43.98
C HIS A 17 16.37 18.32 43.78
N ALA A 18 17.58 18.30 44.36
CA ALA A 18 18.62 19.28 44.14
C ALA A 18 19.17 19.12 42.71
N GLY A 19 19.55 20.25 42.13
CA GLY A 19 19.81 20.41 40.72
C GLY A 19 21.03 19.67 40.20
N ASP A 20 20.98 19.44 38.89
CA ASP A 20 22.17 19.39 38.05
C ASP A 20 21.76 19.89 36.66
N HIS A 21 21.88 21.22 36.47
CA HIS A 21 21.76 21.85 35.17
C HIS A 21 23.16 22.07 34.62
N THR A 22 23.72 21.04 34.00
CA THR A 22 24.87 21.20 33.11
C THR A 22 24.34 21.76 31.78
N SER A 23 24.61 23.05 31.57
CA SER A 23 24.48 23.72 30.27
C SER A 23 25.42 23.02 29.28
N SER A 24 24.87 22.23 28.36
CA SER A 24 25.56 21.78 27.16
C SER A 24 24.98 22.54 25.97
N ASP A 25 25.53 23.73 25.75
CA ASP A 25 25.38 24.48 24.51
C ASP A 25 26.15 23.77 23.40
N ASN A 26 25.55 22.72 22.81
CA ASN A 26 26.05 22.13 21.58
C ASN A 26 25.44 22.86 20.38
N ASN A 27 26.06 24.00 20.04
CA ASN A 27 25.87 24.68 18.76
C ASN A 27 26.59 23.88 17.66
N ASN A 28 25.99 22.77 17.20
CA ASN A 28 26.36 22.16 15.93
C ASN A 28 25.57 22.86 14.81
N ASN A 29 26.13 23.96 14.31
CA ASN A 29 25.88 24.43 12.94
C ASN A 29 26.50 23.42 11.96
N ASP A 30 25.92 22.22 11.89
CA ASP A 30 26.16 21.32 10.76
C ASP A 30 25.18 21.70 9.66
N GLU A 31 25.68 22.60 8.83
CA GLU A 31 25.44 22.76 7.40
C GLU A 31 24.29 21.92 6.80
N ASP A 32 23.36 22.64 6.17
CA ASP A 32 22.39 22.17 5.17
C ASP A 32 23.04 21.32 4.07
N LYS A 33 23.47 20.10 4.42
CA LYS A 33 23.73 19.06 3.44
C LYS A 33 22.37 18.62 2.97
N ALA A 34 21.94 19.20 1.84
CA ALA A 34 20.88 18.68 1.00
C ALA A 34 21.04 17.16 0.96
N VAL A 35 20.19 16.47 1.72
CA VAL A 35 20.18 15.01 1.77
C VAL A 35 19.77 14.60 0.37
N GLY A 36 20.76 14.25 -0.43
CA GLY A 36 20.59 13.81 -1.80
C GLY A 36 19.47 12.78 -1.81
N THR A 37 18.54 12.95 -2.75
CA THR A 37 17.46 12.02 -3.01
C THR A 37 18.08 10.68 -3.40
N ILE A 38 18.45 9.88 -2.40
CA ILE A 38 18.73 8.47 -2.59
C ILE A 38 17.35 7.87 -2.88
N TYR A 39 17.00 7.89 -4.17
CA TYR A 39 15.80 7.27 -4.68
C TYR A 39 15.79 5.83 -4.20
N TYR A 40 14.71 5.46 -3.51
CA TYR A 40 14.44 4.10 -3.13
C TYR A 40 14.67 3.17 -4.33
N ARG A 41 15.62 2.25 -4.18
CA ARG A 41 15.88 1.19 -5.15
C ARG A 41 15.19 -0.06 -4.62
N PRO A 42 14.10 -0.54 -5.26
CA PRO A 42 13.39 -1.72 -4.80
C PRO A 42 14.36 -2.91 -4.69
N PRO A 43 14.18 -3.80 -3.69
CA PRO A 43 14.96 -5.02 -3.60
C PRO A 43 14.83 -5.84 -4.89
N ARG A 44 15.95 -6.43 -5.32
CA ARG A 44 15.98 -7.36 -6.45
C ARG A 44 15.27 -8.65 -6.03
N TRP A 45 14.01 -8.79 -6.42
CA TRP A 45 13.30 -10.05 -6.24
C TRP A 45 14.01 -11.18 -7.00
N PRO A 46 14.06 -12.40 -6.44
CA PRO A 46 14.58 -13.55 -7.16
C PRO A 46 13.83 -13.70 -8.49
N PRO A 47 14.51 -14.11 -9.58
CA PRO A 47 13.87 -14.30 -10.86
C PRO A 47 12.70 -15.28 -10.69
N GLN A 48 11.51 -14.82 -11.05
CA GLN A 48 10.31 -15.66 -11.12
C GLN A 48 10.65 -16.91 -11.95
N PRO A 49 10.24 -18.12 -11.50
CA PRO A 49 10.41 -19.32 -12.30
C PRO A 49 9.72 -19.06 -13.64
N SER A 50 10.52 -19.07 -14.72
CA SER A 50 10.03 -18.82 -16.06
C SER A 50 8.90 -19.79 -16.35
N SER A 51 7.72 -19.24 -16.64
CA SER A 51 6.60 -20.04 -17.16
C SER A 51 7.12 -20.91 -18.31
N PRO A 52 6.71 -22.18 -18.39
CA PRO A 52 7.20 -23.09 -19.41
C PRO A 52 6.96 -22.46 -20.78
N VAL A 53 8.07 -22.14 -21.44
CA VAL A 53 8.10 -21.66 -22.82
C VAL A 53 7.37 -22.71 -23.65
N ALA A 54 6.13 -22.40 -24.04
CA ALA A 54 5.44 -23.15 -25.07
C ALA A 54 6.33 -23.10 -26.30
N LYS A 55 6.94 -24.24 -26.65
CA LYS A 55 7.73 -24.44 -27.86
C LYS A 55 6.86 -24.13 -29.08
N GLY A 56 6.81 -22.87 -29.47
CA GLY A 56 6.30 -22.42 -30.76
C GLY A 56 7.21 -22.99 -31.83
N LYS A 57 6.69 -23.96 -32.59
CA LYS A 57 7.34 -24.53 -33.77
C LYS A 57 7.83 -23.40 -34.67
N GLY A 58 9.12 -23.46 -35.02
CA GLY A 58 9.77 -22.51 -35.90
C GLY A 58 9.03 -22.35 -37.22
N ARG A 59 8.68 -21.10 -37.54
CA ARG A 59 8.41 -20.70 -38.91
C ARG A 59 9.74 -20.27 -39.53
N GLN A 60 10.20 -21.05 -40.49
CA GLN A 60 11.29 -20.67 -41.39
C GLN A 60 10.99 -19.29 -42.01
N ARG A 61 11.91 -18.35 -41.84
CA ARG A 61 11.99 -17.15 -42.67
C ARG A 61 12.77 -17.52 -43.94
N SER A 62 12.10 -17.47 -45.09
CA SER A 62 12.77 -17.45 -46.39
C SER A 62 13.42 -16.07 -46.61
N PRO A 63 14.56 -16.00 -47.30
CA PRO A 63 15.08 -14.74 -47.82
C PRO A 63 14.34 -14.39 -49.11
N ILE A 64 13.84 -13.16 -49.24
CA ILE A 64 13.26 -12.66 -50.49
C ILE A 64 14.08 -11.44 -50.93
N PHE A 65 14.47 -11.52 -52.20
CA PHE A 65 15.29 -10.65 -53.04
C PHE A 65 14.94 -9.15 -52.93
N GLN A 66 15.99 -8.32 -53.02
CA GLN A 66 15.90 -6.94 -53.49
C GLN A 66 15.76 -6.96 -55.01
N ASP A 67 14.84 -6.17 -55.56
CA ASP A 67 14.98 -5.54 -56.87
C ASP A 67 14.08 -4.30 -56.90
N GLY A 68 14.65 -3.16 -57.28
CA GLY A 68 13.92 -1.91 -57.47
C GLY A 68 13.35 -1.81 -58.89
N HIS A 69 12.28 -1.01 -59.07
CA HIS A 69 12.08 -0.23 -60.29
C HIS A 69 10.94 0.80 -60.17
N HIS A 70 11.18 1.93 -60.86
CA HIS A 70 10.29 3.03 -61.24
C HIS A 70 8.95 2.58 -61.87
N GLY A 71 7.88 3.37 -61.68
CA GLY A 71 6.70 3.31 -62.54
C GLY A 71 5.49 4.08 -62.00
N ASP A 72 5.15 5.18 -62.68
CA ASP A 72 4.00 6.06 -62.46
C ASP A 72 2.63 5.42 -62.77
N ASP A 73 1.60 6.04 -62.20
CA ASP A 73 0.23 6.22 -62.70
C ASP A 73 -0.51 5.07 -63.39
N ALA A 74 -1.52 4.50 -62.69
CA ALA A 74 -2.81 4.19 -63.31
C ALA A 74 -3.90 3.98 -62.24
N ALA A 75 -4.90 4.86 -62.27
CA ALA A 75 -6.18 4.69 -61.58
C ALA A 75 -6.93 3.43 -62.05
N ARG A 76 -7.56 2.67 -61.13
CA ARG A 76 -8.94 2.19 -61.28
C ARG A 76 -9.47 1.41 -60.07
N GLU A 77 -10.76 1.67 -59.82
CA GLU A 77 -11.78 0.85 -59.14
C GLU A 77 -11.58 0.44 -57.68
N ALA A 78 -12.18 1.24 -56.80
CA ALA A 78 -12.54 0.87 -55.44
C ALA A 78 -13.66 -0.19 -55.45
N GLY A 79 -13.29 -1.46 -55.54
CA GLY A 79 -14.14 -2.57 -55.17
C GLY A 79 -14.40 -2.56 -53.66
N SER A 80 -15.62 -2.21 -53.26
CA SER A 80 -16.10 -2.34 -51.87
C SER A 80 -16.29 -3.82 -51.55
N TYR A 81 -15.24 -4.47 -51.04
CA TYR A 81 -15.36 -5.78 -50.43
C TYR A 81 -15.94 -5.61 -49.02
N PRO A 82 -17.03 -6.31 -48.65
CA PRO A 82 -17.49 -6.34 -47.27
C PRO A 82 -16.37 -6.98 -46.44
N SER A 83 -15.74 -6.16 -45.60
CA SER A 83 -14.71 -6.61 -44.68
C SER A 83 -15.32 -7.67 -43.76
N PRO A 84 -14.80 -8.92 -43.72
CA PRO A 84 -15.36 -9.95 -42.86
C PRO A 84 -15.28 -9.49 -41.41
N ALA A 85 -16.42 -9.48 -40.73
CA ALA A 85 -16.50 -9.11 -39.33
C ALA A 85 -15.46 -9.92 -38.53
N PRO A 86 -14.62 -9.27 -37.71
CA PRO A 86 -13.64 -9.98 -36.91
C PRO A 86 -14.38 -11.01 -36.02
N PRO A 87 -13.87 -12.25 -35.91
CA PRO A 87 -14.50 -13.28 -35.10
C PRO A 87 -14.69 -12.73 -33.69
N ALA A 88 -15.92 -12.85 -33.17
CA ALA A 88 -16.32 -12.38 -31.86
C ALA A 88 -15.23 -12.73 -30.83
N SER A 89 -14.60 -11.70 -30.27
CA SER A 89 -13.53 -11.83 -29.30
C SER A 89 -13.98 -12.79 -28.21
N PRO A 90 -13.26 -13.91 -27.95
CA PRO A 90 -13.62 -14.82 -26.88
C PRO A 90 -13.68 -13.98 -25.60
N THR A 91 -14.80 -14.03 -24.90
CA THR A 91 -15.00 -13.40 -23.60
C THR A 91 -13.94 -13.93 -22.64
N ARG A 92 -12.79 -13.25 -22.60
CA ARG A 92 -11.67 -13.61 -21.74
C ARG A 92 -12.15 -13.37 -20.32
N LYS A 93 -12.48 -14.45 -19.62
CA LYS A 93 -12.46 -14.47 -18.16
C LYS A 93 -11.05 -14.08 -17.77
N ARG A 94 -10.83 -12.79 -17.50
CA ARG A 94 -9.56 -12.24 -17.05
C ARG A 94 -9.29 -12.89 -15.70
N LYS A 95 -8.45 -13.94 -15.71
CA LYS A 95 -7.72 -14.29 -14.50
C LYS A 95 -6.91 -13.05 -14.14
N ALA A 96 -6.95 -12.64 -12.87
CA ALA A 96 -6.09 -11.60 -12.35
C ALA A 96 -4.67 -11.84 -12.89
N SER A 97 -4.13 -10.88 -13.64
CA SER A 97 -2.74 -11.00 -14.06
C SER A 97 -1.88 -11.01 -12.78
N PRO A 98 -0.75 -11.74 -12.75
CA PRO A 98 0.18 -11.70 -11.63
C PRO A 98 0.51 -10.27 -11.16
N ASP A 99 0.44 -9.31 -12.09
CA ASP A 99 0.60 -7.89 -11.86
C ASP A 99 -0.47 -7.30 -10.90
N GLU A 100 -1.72 -7.74 -10.96
CA GLU A 100 -2.79 -7.21 -10.08
C GLU A 100 -2.47 -7.47 -8.61
N LYS A 101 -1.95 -8.65 -8.27
CA LYS A 101 -1.59 -8.96 -6.88
C LYS A 101 -0.45 -8.06 -6.40
N LEU A 102 0.51 -7.71 -7.27
CA LEU A 102 1.58 -6.78 -6.93
C LEU A 102 1.02 -5.37 -6.69
N ASP A 103 0.07 -4.93 -7.52
CA ASP A 103 -0.60 -3.65 -7.35
C ASP A 103 -1.38 -3.60 -6.02
N ILE A 104 -2.07 -4.68 -5.65
CA ILE A 104 -2.78 -4.77 -4.37
C ILE A 104 -1.82 -4.72 -3.18
N PHE A 105 -0.66 -5.34 -3.28
CA PHE A 105 0.36 -5.25 -2.23
C PHE A 105 0.91 -3.83 -2.10
N ALA A 106 1.27 -3.21 -3.21
CA ALA A 106 1.74 -1.82 -3.23
C ALA A 106 0.68 -0.87 -2.67
N LEU A 107 -0.59 -1.07 -3.03
CA LEU A 107 -1.71 -0.32 -2.48
C LEU A 107 -1.83 -0.54 -0.95
N GLY A 108 -1.62 -1.75 -0.46
CA GLY A 108 -1.64 -2.07 0.97
C GLY A 108 -0.56 -1.34 1.75
N VAL A 109 0.65 -1.24 1.19
CA VAL A 109 1.77 -0.51 1.81
C VAL A 109 1.43 0.98 1.93
N VAL A 110 0.93 1.60 0.86
CA VAL A 110 0.50 3.00 0.88
C VAL A 110 -0.65 3.21 1.86
N PHE A 111 -1.58 2.26 1.93
CA PHE A 111 -2.71 2.34 2.87
C PHE A 111 -2.26 2.31 4.32
N VAL A 112 -1.33 1.41 4.69
CA VAL A 112 -0.73 1.40 6.03
C VAL A 112 0.04 2.68 6.30
N GLU A 113 0.81 3.19 5.34
CA GLU A 113 1.53 4.45 5.51
C GLU A 113 0.59 5.63 5.84
N MET A 114 -0.58 5.70 5.18
CA MET A 114 -1.60 6.70 5.48
C MET A 114 -2.22 6.52 6.87
N LEU A 115 -2.29 5.29 7.39
CA LEU A 115 -2.85 4.98 8.71
C LEU A 115 -1.82 5.16 9.84
N SER A 116 -0.56 4.77 9.63
CA SER A 116 0.46 4.76 10.68
C SER A 116 1.07 6.13 11.00
N CYS A 117 0.66 7.20 10.30
CA CYS A 117 1.12 8.58 10.53
C CYS A 117 2.63 8.68 10.77
N CYS A 118 3.45 8.00 9.95
CA CYS A 118 4.89 7.97 10.16
C CYS A 118 5.47 9.40 10.08
N ASN A 119 5.92 9.93 11.21
CA ASN A 119 6.42 11.30 11.33
C ASN A 119 7.88 11.44 10.87
N THR A 120 8.60 10.32 10.81
CA THR A 120 10.03 10.30 10.48
C THR A 120 10.34 9.29 9.40
N ALA A 121 11.40 9.55 8.62
CA ALA A 121 11.89 8.63 7.61
C ALA A 121 12.30 7.27 8.23
N MET A 122 12.83 7.27 9.45
CA MET A 122 13.26 6.05 10.15
C MET A 122 12.07 5.16 10.53
N GLN A 123 10.99 5.74 11.07
CA GLN A 123 9.74 5.00 11.33
C GLN A 123 9.19 4.34 10.07
N ARG A 124 9.23 5.05 8.93
CA ARG A 124 8.79 4.50 7.65
C ARG A 124 9.68 3.33 7.21
N VAL A 125 11.00 3.43 7.38
CA VAL A 125 11.92 2.33 7.06
C VAL A 125 11.63 1.11 7.94
N ASP A 126 11.41 1.30 9.24
CA ASP A 126 11.13 0.20 10.16
C ASP A 126 9.77 -0.45 9.86
N MET A 127 8.74 0.33 9.55
CA MET A 127 7.45 -0.15 9.07
C MET A 127 7.60 -0.98 7.79
N LEU A 128 8.36 -0.49 6.79
CA LEU A 128 8.57 -1.20 5.54
C LEU A 128 9.33 -2.52 5.75
N LYS A 129 10.33 -2.54 6.64
CA LYS A 129 11.03 -3.78 7.02
C LYS A 129 10.08 -4.78 7.66
N ALA A 130 9.25 -4.32 8.60
CA ALA A 130 8.25 -5.18 9.24
C ALA A 130 7.28 -5.80 8.20
N ILE A 131 6.78 -5.00 7.25
CA ILE A 131 5.89 -5.49 6.19
C ILE A 131 6.61 -6.50 5.28
N GLN A 132 7.88 -6.26 4.94
CA GLN A 132 8.69 -7.21 4.15
C GLN A 132 8.89 -8.55 4.85
N GLU A 133 8.87 -8.57 6.19
CA GLU A 133 8.91 -9.77 7.02
C GLU A 133 7.52 -10.38 7.26
N GLY A 134 6.46 -9.81 6.67
CA GLY A 134 5.09 -10.28 6.83
C GLY A 134 4.43 -9.82 8.13
N ARG A 135 5.00 -8.82 8.81
CA ARG A 135 4.47 -8.22 10.03
C ARG A 135 3.76 -6.92 9.71
N VAL A 136 2.45 -6.91 9.88
CA VAL A 136 1.63 -5.70 9.75
C VAL A 136 1.65 -4.94 11.08
N PRO A 137 1.82 -3.60 11.09
CA PRO A 137 1.76 -2.80 12.32
C PRO A 137 0.30 -2.63 12.80
N VAL A 138 -0.31 -3.74 13.24
CA VAL A 138 -1.73 -3.81 13.62
C VAL A 138 -2.08 -2.82 14.73
N GLU A 139 -1.19 -2.67 15.71
CA GLU A 139 -1.40 -1.75 16.83
C GLU A 139 -1.45 -0.29 16.38
N ASP A 140 -0.56 0.12 15.48
CA ASP A 140 -0.54 1.48 14.94
C ASP A 140 -1.80 1.75 14.10
N VAL A 141 -2.23 0.76 13.32
CA VAL A 141 -3.47 0.83 12.52
C VAL A 141 -4.70 0.97 13.43
N ARG A 142 -4.82 0.14 14.47
CA ARG A 142 -5.92 0.20 15.44
C ARG A 142 -5.94 1.53 16.17
N LYS A 143 -4.79 1.98 16.65
CA LYS A 143 -4.64 3.27 17.34
C LYS A 143 -5.08 4.42 16.45
N CYS A 144 -4.65 4.45 15.19
CA CYS A 144 -5.09 5.48 14.25
C CYS A 144 -6.61 5.45 14.03
N CYS A 145 -7.21 4.27 13.91
CA CYS A 145 -8.66 4.16 13.77
C CYS A 145 -9.40 4.72 15.00
N HIS A 146 -8.91 4.45 16.21
CA HIS A 146 -9.46 5.01 17.45
C HIS A 146 -9.29 6.53 17.53
N ASP A 147 -8.10 7.04 17.21
CA ASP A 147 -7.80 8.48 17.24
C ASP A 147 -8.61 9.25 16.19
N ALA A 148 -8.82 8.68 15.00
CA ALA A 148 -9.69 9.25 13.97
C ALA A 148 -11.17 9.24 14.39
N GLY A 149 -11.60 8.22 15.14
CA GLY A 149 -12.95 8.15 15.73
C GLY A 149 -13.21 9.23 16.79
N ARG A 150 -12.18 9.68 17.52
CA ARG A 150 -12.29 10.75 18.53
C ARG A 150 -12.55 12.15 17.95
N LEU A 151 -12.39 12.36 16.64
CA LEU A 151 -12.67 13.65 16.02
C LEU A 151 -14.18 13.95 15.87
N ARG A 152 -15.05 12.97 16.15
CA ARG A 152 -16.46 13.26 16.41
C ARG A 152 -16.68 13.34 17.92
N PRO A 153 -17.05 14.51 18.48
CA PRO A 153 -17.59 14.56 19.82
C PRO A 153 -18.94 13.83 19.77
N GLN A 154 -18.96 12.58 20.20
CA GLN A 154 -20.20 11.81 20.36
C GLN A 154 -20.21 11.30 21.80
N ASP A 155 -21.15 11.84 22.57
CA ASP A 155 -21.44 11.49 23.97
C ASP A 155 -22.03 10.08 24.12
N HIS A 156 -21.66 9.12 23.26
CA HIS A 156 -22.15 7.76 23.30
C HIS A 156 -21.05 6.77 22.94
N ASP A 157 -20.84 5.83 23.88
CA ASP A 157 -20.19 4.53 23.82
C ASP A 157 -19.31 4.24 22.59
N ASP A 158 -18.02 4.05 22.88
CA ASP A 158 -16.91 3.53 22.07
C ASP A 158 -17.16 3.30 20.55
N PRO A 159 -16.27 3.79 19.66
CA PRO A 159 -16.34 3.43 18.24
C PRO A 159 -16.40 1.90 18.15
N PRO A 160 -17.34 1.31 17.38
CA PRO A 160 -17.54 -0.12 17.40
C PRO A 160 -16.22 -0.77 17.02
N LEU A 161 -15.62 -1.50 17.96
CA LEU A 161 -14.36 -2.23 17.85
C LEU A 161 -14.27 -2.99 16.50
N GLU A 162 -15.43 -3.37 15.98
CA GLU A 162 -15.71 -3.97 14.68
C GLU A 162 -15.14 -3.22 13.46
N VAL A 163 -15.10 -1.88 13.43
CA VAL A 163 -14.59 -1.13 12.26
C VAL A 163 -13.06 -1.21 12.20
N ALA A 164 -12.39 -1.02 13.33
CA ALA A 164 -10.94 -1.13 13.41
C ALA A 164 -10.49 -2.54 13.04
N ASP A 165 -11.19 -3.57 13.53
CA ASP A 165 -10.93 -4.97 13.15
C ASP A 165 -11.11 -5.21 11.65
N GLN A 166 -12.11 -4.60 11.02
CA GLN A 166 -12.31 -4.69 9.57
C GLN A 166 -11.18 -4.00 8.78
N VAL A 167 -10.69 -2.86 9.25
CA VAL A 167 -9.52 -2.18 8.63
C VAL A 167 -8.28 -3.04 8.75
N VAL A 168 -8.05 -3.65 9.91
CA VAL A 168 -6.93 -4.59 10.12
C VAL A 168 -7.03 -5.78 9.15
N ALA A 169 -8.19 -6.43 9.08
CA ALA A 169 -8.40 -7.57 8.17
C ALA A 169 -8.21 -7.18 6.69
N LEU A 170 -8.62 -5.96 6.31
CA LEU A 170 -8.38 -5.41 4.97
C LEU A 170 -6.88 -5.28 4.69
N VAL A 171 -6.13 -4.67 5.62
CA VAL A 171 -4.68 -4.48 5.50
C VAL A 171 -3.95 -5.82 5.40
N GLU A 172 -4.25 -6.77 6.29
CA GLU A 172 -3.65 -8.11 6.28
C GLU A 172 -3.93 -8.84 4.95
N GLY A 173 -5.16 -8.74 4.45
CA GLY A 173 -5.54 -9.31 3.15
C GLY A 173 -4.77 -8.72 1.98
N MET A 174 -4.44 -7.42 2.02
CA MET A 174 -3.66 -6.75 0.98
C MET A 174 -2.15 -7.04 1.08
N LEU A 175 -1.64 -7.19 2.31
CA LEU A 175 -0.22 -7.35 2.61
C LEU A 175 0.25 -8.80 2.79
N ALA A 176 -0.61 -9.79 2.50
CA ALA A 176 -0.18 -11.18 2.50
C ALA A 176 1.04 -11.38 1.59
N LEU A 177 2.11 -11.96 2.15
CA LEU A 177 3.37 -12.21 1.43
C LEU A 177 3.17 -13.18 0.26
N ASP A 178 2.37 -14.22 0.49
CA ASP A 178 1.96 -15.18 -0.52
C ASP A 178 0.90 -14.55 -1.46
N PRO A 179 1.17 -14.38 -2.76
CA PRO A 179 0.22 -13.83 -3.72
C PRO A 179 -1.11 -14.60 -3.81
N GLU A 180 -1.11 -15.89 -3.50
CA GLU A 180 -2.31 -16.74 -3.52
C GLU A 180 -3.24 -16.44 -2.33
N GLN A 181 -2.67 -16.02 -1.20
CA GLN A 181 -3.43 -15.62 0.00
C GLN A 181 -3.85 -14.15 -0.04
N ARG A 182 -3.15 -13.35 -0.86
CA ARG A 182 -3.46 -11.94 -1.05
C ARG A 182 -4.82 -11.76 -1.68
N TRP A 183 -5.57 -10.77 -1.22
CA TRP A 183 -6.90 -10.49 -1.75
C TRP A 183 -6.84 -10.02 -3.20
N GLU A 184 -7.91 -10.28 -3.95
CA GLU A 184 -8.13 -9.68 -5.28
C GLU A 184 -8.71 -8.28 -5.16
N GLY A 185 -8.56 -7.44 -6.19
CA GLY A 185 -9.05 -6.06 -6.16
C GLY A 185 -10.56 -5.97 -5.93
N SER A 186 -11.34 -6.93 -6.42
CA SER A 186 -12.79 -7.03 -6.19
C SER A 186 -13.13 -7.17 -4.70
N ARG A 187 -12.39 -8.01 -3.96
CA ARG A 187 -12.58 -8.26 -2.53
C ARG A 187 -12.12 -7.07 -1.70
N VAL A 188 -10.97 -6.49 -2.04
CA VAL A 188 -10.44 -5.25 -1.41
C VAL A 188 -11.47 -4.12 -1.54
N ARG A 189 -12.00 -3.89 -2.74
CA ARG A 189 -13.04 -2.89 -2.99
C ARG A 189 -14.30 -3.13 -2.15
N ALA A 190 -14.82 -4.35 -2.16
CA ALA A 190 -16.04 -4.68 -1.41
C ALA A 190 -15.86 -4.50 0.10
N ALA A 191 -14.68 -4.82 0.64
CA ALA A 191 -14.36 -4.58 2.04
C ALA A 191 -14.23 -3.08 2.36
N ALA A 192 -13.51 -2.32 1.52
CA ALA A 192 -13.38 -0.87 1.68
C ALA A 192 -14.75 -0.16 1.63
N GLU A 193 -15.61 -0.51 0.67
CA GLU A 193 -16.97 0.05 0.58
C GLU A 193 -17.81 -0.26 1.83
N ARG A 194 -17.64 -1.44 2.42
CA ARG A 194 -18.34 -1.82 3.67
C ARG A 194 -17.89 -0.96 4.84
N ILE A 195 -16.58 -0.78 5.01
CA ILE A 195 -15.98 0.06 6.06
C ILE A 195 -16.47 1.50 5.90
N LEU A 196 -16.39 2.06 4.68
CA LEU A 196 -16.83 3.42 4.39
C LEU A 196 -18.32 3.64 4.72
N ARG A 197 -19.19 2.66 4.44
CA ARG A 197 -20.61 2.74 4.81
C ARG A 197 -20.85 2.75 6.31
N GLN A 198 -19.99 2.10 7.09
CA GLN A 198 -20.09 2.11 8.56
C GLN A 198 -19.60 3.45 9.13
N CYS A 199 -18.54 4.02 8.55
CA CYS A 199 -18.02 5.34 8.95
C CYS A 199 -18.94 6.51 8.55
N ALA A 200 -19.78 6.34 7.54
CA ALA A 200 -20.72 7.36 7.07
C ALA A 200 -21.98 7.50 7.93
N ARG A 201 -22.16 6.64 8.94
CA ARG A 201 -23.25 6.75 9.93
C ARG A 201 -22.92 7.80 10.99
#